data_AF-A0A9D7UCA6-F1
#
_entry.id   AF-A0A9D7UCA6-F1
#
_cell.length_a   1.000
_cell.length_b   1.000
_cell.length_c   1.000
_cell.angle_alpha   90.00
_cell.angle_beta   90.00
_cell.angle_gamma   90.00
#
_symmetry.space_group_name_H-M   'P 1'
#
loop_
_entity.id
_entity.type
_entity.pdbx_description
1 polymer ?
#
loop_
_entity_poly.entity_id
_entity_poly.type
_entity_poly.pdbx_seq_one_letter_code
_entity_poly.pdbx_strand_id
1 'polypeptide(L)'
;MYQKMQDGEDDFTNYNLNFRFLYFFDADDKGISTRMDEINEELELNDKLSHSEIKEIDSYEWGCYIFHKDKDSGDLEDIILDLMKPNNETIFENSLSFLDKNIQKKYKDKVKIKKSIISVAGQLQFSGVNNSVIISKSDYITCIDISNNKQCREIIKLFQSKNE
;
A
#
# COMPACT_ATOMS: atom_id res chain seq x y z
N MET A 1 19.74 21.78 18.11
CA MET A 1 20.37 21.33 19.37
C MET A 1 19.73 19.99 19.69
N TYR A 2 20.40 18.88 19.34
CA TYR A 2 19.89 17.55 19.67
C TYR A 2 20.12 17.32 21.16
N GLN A 3 19.04 17.12 21.91
CA GLN A 3 19.15 16.69 23.31
C GLN A 3 19.70 15.27 23.30
N LYS A 4 20.92 15.10 23.85
CA LYS A 4 21.38 13.77 24.29
C LYS A 4 20.33 13.26 25.27
N MET A 5 19.76 12.10 25.00
CA MET A 5 19.04 11.36 26.02
C MET A 5 20.00 11.18 27.20
N GLN A 6 19.60 11.66 28.37
CA GLN A 6 20.36 11.45 29.60
C GLN A 6 20.36 9.95 29.89
N ASP A 7 21.49 9.44 30.35
CA ASP A 7 21.67 8.08 30.90
C ASP A 7 20.75 7.88 32.11
N GLY A 8 19.46 7.65 31.84
CA GLY A 8 18.42 7.28 32.78
C GLY A 8 17.73 6.06 32.18
N GLU A 9 17.57 5.02 33.00
CA GLU A 9 17.01 3.72 32.65
C GLU A 9 15.93 3.82 31.57
N ASP A 10 16.20 3.16 30.45
CA ASP A 10 15.30 3.11 29.30
C ASP A 10 13.96 2.52 29.77
N ASP A 11 12.95 3.39 29.96
CA ASP A 11 11.60 3.06 30.48
C ASP A 11 10.88 1.99 29.65
N PHE A 12 11.41 1.67 28.46
CA PHE A 12 10.93 0.59 27.60
C PHE A 12 11.46 -0.80 27.96
N THR A 13 12.52 -0.92 28.77
CA THR A 13 13.10 -2.22 29.16
C THR A 13 12.17 -3.10 30.00
N ASN A 14 11.19 -2.50 30.68
CA ASN A 14 10.17 -3.23 31.44
C ASN A 14 9.01 -3.75 30.56
N TYR A 15 8.96 -3.37 29.28
CA TYR A 15 7.96 -3.85 28.34
C TYR A 15 8.60 -4.88 27.41
N ASN A 16 8.09 -6.10 27.43
CA ASN A 16 8.49 -7.14 26.48
C ASN A 16 7.85 -6.83 25.10
N LEU A 17 8.42 -5.85 24.40
CA LEU A 17 7.93 -5.36 23.12
C LEU A 17 8.49 -6.23 21.99
N ASN A 18 7.60 -6.92 21.28
CA ASN A 18 7.93 -7.60 20.04
C ASN A 18 7.67 -6.64 18.87
N PHE A 19 8.71 -6.36 18.09
CA PHE A 19 8.62 -5.49 16.93
C PHE A 19 8.62 -6.29 15.63
N ARG A 20 7.77 -5.87 14.70
CA ARG A 20 7.75 -6.34 13.32
C ARG A 20 7.89 -5.15 12.38
N PHE A 21 8.88 -5.21 11.50
CA PHE A 21 9.13 -4.19 10.48
C PHE A 21 8.52 -4.63 9.16
N LEU A 22 7.54 -3.88 8.66
CA LEU A 22 6.87 -4.17 7.39
C LEU A 22 7.10 -3.03 6.40
N TYR A 23 7.68 -3.38 5.25
CA TYR A 23 7.95 -2.46 4.17
C TYR A 23 6.94 -2.63 3.05
N PHE A 24 6.41 -1.52 2.55
CA PHE A 24 5.45 -1.49 1.45
C PHE A 24 5.93 -0.52 0.39
N PHE A 25 6.08 -1.01 -0.84
CA PHE A 25 6.50 -0.20 -1.98
C PHE A 25 5.67 -0.52 -3.21
N ASP A 26 5.52 0.44 -4.11
CA ASP A 26 4.96 0.18 -5.44
C ASP A 26 6.04 -0.48 -6.32
N ALA A 27 5.65 -1.45 -7.16
CA ALA A 27 6.53 -1.95 -8.21
C ALA A 27 6.82 -0.86 -9.24
N ASP A 28 5.87 0.05 -9.46
CA ASP A 28 5.85 1.03 -10.53
C ASP A 28 6.14 0.31 -11.87
N ASP A 29 7.07 0.85 -12.66
CA ASP A 29 7.58 0.26 -13.90
C ASP A 29 8.83 -0.61 -13.68
N LYS A 30 9.37 -0.70 -12.45
CA LYS A 30 10.67 -1.34 -12.17
C LYS A 30 10.59 -2.86 -12.07
N GLY A 31 9.47 -3.40 -11.60
CA GLY A 31 9.38 -4.82 -11.26
C GLY A 31 9.48 -5.08 -9.76
N ILE A 32 8.92 -6.21 -9.32
CA ILE A 32 9.07 -6.74 -7.96
C ILE A 32 10.53 -7.08 -7.70
N SER A 33 11.19 -7.80 -8.62
CA SER A 33 12.58 -8.24 -8.44
C SER A 33 13.52 -7.06 -8.22
N THR A 34 13.47 -6.06 -9.09
CA THR A 34 14.29 -4.85 -8.99
C THR A 34 14.05 -4.13 -7.67
N ARG A 35 12.79 -4.00 -7.24
CA ARG A 35 12.46 -3.33 -5.97
C ARG A 35 12.96 -4.13 -4.77
N MET A 36 12.91 -5.46 -4.83
CA MET A 36 13.47 -6.31 -3.78
C MET A 36 14.99 -6.21 -3.71
N ASP A 37 15.69 -6.09 -4.84
CA ASP A 37 17.13 -5.87 -4.85
C ASP A 37 17.48 -4.51 -4.23
N GLU A 38 16.77 -3.43 -4.61
CA GLU A 38 16.94 -2.08 -4.02
C GLU A 38 16.73 -2.08 -2.51
N ILE A 39 15.66 -2.73 -2.01
CA ILE A 39 15.37 -2.80 -0.58
C ILE A 39 16.45 -3.60 0.17
N ASN A 40 16.89 -4.73 -0.39
CA ASN A 40 17.91 -5.55 0.24
C ASN A 40 19.29 -4.87 0.23
N GLU A 41 19.60 -4.08 -0.79
CA GLU A 41 20.80 -3.23 -0.84
C GLU A 41 20.73 -2.10 0.17
N GLU A 42 19.57 -1.45 0.36
CA GLU A 42 19.41 -0.34 1.31
C GLU A 42 19.45 -0.81 2.78
N LEU A 43 18.85 -1.96 3.09
CA LEU A 43 18.76 -2.43 4.48
C LEU A 43 20.01 -3.17 4.96
N GLU A 44 20.82 -3.70 4.05
CA GLU A 44 22.07 -4.44 4.34
C GLU A 44 21.92 -5.52 5.45
N LEU A 45 20.77 -6.20 5.49
CA LEU A 45 20.48 -7.22 6.50
C LEU A 45 21.31 -8.50 6.28
N ASN A 46 21.52 -9.26 7.36
CA ASN A 46 22.26 -10.53 7.34
C ASN A 46 21.61 -11.60 6.45
N ASP A 47 20.30 -11.52 6.20
CA ASP A 47 19.58 -12.33 5.22
C ASP A 47 18.68 -11.44 4.35
N LYS A 48 18.47 -11.84 3.09
CA LYS A 48 17.66 -11.09 2.14
C LYS A 48 16.18 -11.25 2.41
N LEU A 49 15.43 -10.16 2.44
CA LEU A 49 13.98 -10.17 2.44
C LEU A 49 13.43 -10.70 1.12
N SER A 50 12.20 -11.22 1.17
CA SER A 50 11.47 -11.73 0.02
C SER A 50 10.06 -11.13 -0.02
N HIS A 51 9.53 -10.96 -1.23
CA HIS A 51 8.20 -10.39 -1.43
C HIS A 51 7.12 -11.27 -0.79
N SER A 52 6.22 -10.66 -0.03
CA SER A 52 5.09 -11.30 0.65
C SER A 52 5.47 -12.37 1.69
N GLU A 53 6.68 -12.29 2.25
CA GLU A 53 7.16 -13.23 3.27
C GLU A 53 7.62 -12.49 4.53
N ILE A 54 7.48 -13.16 5.68
CA ILE A 54 8.06 -12.73 6.96
C ILE A 54 9.29 -13.58 7.24
N LYS A 55 10.40 -12.91 7.59
CA LYS A 55 11.63 -13.52 8.03
C LYS A 55 12.02 -13.01 9.42
N GLU A 56 12.64 -13.87 10.21
CA GLU A 56 13.20 -13.50 11.50
C GLU A 56 14.70 -13.23 11.32
N ILE A 57 15.12 -12.00 11.56
CA ILE A 57 16.51 -11.54 11.37
C ILE A 57 16.87 -10.72 12.61
N ASP A 58 17.96 -11.11 13.28
CA ASP A 58 18.50 -10.47 14.48
C ASP A 58 17.45 -10.29 15.61
N SER A 59 16.61 -11.31 15.82
CA SER A 59 15.53 -11.35 16.82
C SER A 59 14.33 -10.45 16.54
N TYR A 60 14.24 -9.88 15.32
CA TYR A 60 13.09 -9.11 14.87
C TYR A 60 12.42 -9.77 13.66
N GLU A 61 11.12 -9.58 13.51
CA GLU A 61 10.41 -10.01 12.31
C GLU A 61 10.45 -8.90 11.25
N TRP A 62 10.82 -9.26 10.04
CA TRP A 62 10.91 -8.39 8.89
C TRP A 62 10.02 -8.91 7.77
N GLY A 63 9.29 -8.01 7.12
CA GLY A 63 8.44 -8.32 6.00
C GLY A 63 8.49 -7.25 4.93
N CYS A 64 8.25 -7.67 3.68
CA CYS A 64 8.16 -6.75 2.56
C CYS A 64 6.98 -7.14 1.67
N TYR A 65 6.22 -6.14 1.22
CA TYR A 65 5.24 -6.31 0.17
C TYR A 65 5.47 -5.27 -0.92
N ILE A 66 5.41 -5.71 -2.17
CA ILE A 66 5.52 -4.83 -3.33
C ILE A 66 4.14 -4.82 -3.99
N PHE A 67 3.48 -3.66 -4.07
CA PHE A 67 2.22 -3.54 -4.78
C PHE A 67 2.45 -3.72 -6.28
N HIS A 68 1.65 -4.59 -6.90
CA HIS A 68 1.72 -4.88 -8.32
C HIS A 68 0.33 -5.29 -8.80
N LYS A 69 0.03 -5.09 -10.08
CA LYS A 69 -1.23 -5.53 -10.70
C LYS A 69 -1.14 -6.97 -11.19
N ASP A 70 -0.12 -7.24 -12.02
CA ASP A 70 0.12 -8.53 -12.68
C ASP A 70 1.38 -9.20 -12.13
N LYS A 71 2.22 -9.86 -12.94
CA LYS A 71 3.39 -10.61 -12.45
C LYS A 71 4.54 -9.76 -11.95
N ASP A 72 4.62 -8.48 -12.31
CA ASP A 72 5.83 -7.70 -11.97
C ASP A 72 5.64 -6.18 -11.81
N SER A 73 4.68 -5.54 -12.48
CA SER A 73 4.51 -4.07 -12.43
C SER A 73 3.15 -3.63 -11.87
N GLY A 74 3.07 -2.36 -11.48
CA GLY A 74 1.86 -1.73 -10.97
C GLY A 74 2.07 -1.03 -9.64
N ASP A 75 0.98 -0.48 -9.12
CA ASP A 75 0.94 0.25 -7.85
C ASP A 75 -0.29 -0.13 -7.01
N LEU A 76 -0.37 0.46 -5.81
CA LEU A 76 -1.54 0.31 -4.94
C LEU A 76 -2.85 0.71 -5.65
N GLU A 77 -2.84 1.78 -6.44
CA GLU A 77 -4.05 2.25 -7.12
C GLU A 77 -4.59 1.24 -8.14
N ASP A 78 -3.75 0.41 -8.75
CA ASP A 78 -4.21 -0.71 -9.60
C ASP A 78 -5.04 -1.71 -8.80
N ILE A 79 -4.53 -2.15 -7.65
CA ILE A 79 -5.21 -3.11 -6.75
C ILE A 79 -6.53 -2.52 -6.27
N ILE A 80 -6.53 -1.25 -5.86
CA ILE A 80 -7.74 -0.56 -5.40
C ILE A 80 -8.78 -0.43 -6.52
N LEU A 81 -8.37 -0.08 -7.75
CA LEU A 81 -9.30 0.00 -8.87
C LEU A 81 -9.89 -1.36 -9.24
N ASP A 82 -9.11 -2.43 -9.17
CA ASP A 82 -9.58 -3.79 -9.43
C ASP A 82 -10.60 -4.26 -8.37
N LEU A 83 -10.53 -3.72 -7.15
CA LEU A 83 -11.53 -3.93 -6.09
C LEU A 83 -12.77 -3.04 -6.25
N MET A 84 -12.59 -1.77 -6.60
CA MET A 84 -13.68 -0.78 -6.58
C MET A 84 -14.57 -0.79 -7.82
N LYS A 85 -13.99 -1.10 -8.99
CA LYS A 85 -14.69 -1.01 -10.27
C LYS A 85 -15.78 -2.06 -10.48
N PRO A 86 -15.61 -3.34 -10.08
CA PRO A 86 -16.64 -4.34 -10.30
C PRO A 86 -18.00 -3.90 -9.74
N ASN A 87 -19.05 -3.98 -10.57
CA ASN A 87 -20.41 -3.52 -10.30
C ASN A 87 -20.60 -2.00 -10.20
N ASN A 88 -19.53 -1.21 -10.38
CA ASN A 88 -19.53 0.26 -10.34
C ASN A 88 -18.95 0.88 -11.61
N GLU A 89 -18.83 0.11 -12.69
CA GLU A 89 -18.05 0.44 -13.89
C GLU A 89 -18.44 1.82 -14.46
N THR A 90 -19.74 2.07 -14.58
CA THR A 90 -20.27 3.35 -15.09
C THR A 90 -19.79 4.55 -14.30
N ILE A 91 -19.64 4.44 -12.97
CA ILE A 91 -19.18 5.55 -12.13
C ILE A 91 -17.71 5.85 -12.43
N PHE A 92 -16.88 4.81 -12.53
CA PHE A 92 -15.45 4.96 -12.79
C PHE A 92 -15.17 5.41 -14.23
N GLU A 93 -15.95 4.94 -15.21
CA GLU A 93 -15.91 5.40 -16.60
C GLU A 93 -16.30 6.88 -16.72
N ASN A 94 -17.39 7.29 -16.05
CA ASN A 94 -17.81 8.69 -16.02
C ASN A 94 -16.77 9.58 -15.34
N SER A 95 -16.13 9.08 -14.28
CA SER A 95 -15.04 9.77 -13.59
C SER A 95 -13.84 10.00 -14.52
N LEU A 96 -13.46 9.00 -15.31
CA LEU A 96 -12.42 9.15 -16.34
C LEU A 96 -12.85 10.16 -17.42
N SER A 97 -14.09 10.06 -17.93
CA SER A 97 -14.61 11.02 -18.93
C SER A 97 -14.61 12.46 -18.40
N PHE A 98 -14.96 12.64 -17.13
CA PHE A 98 -14.90 13.94 -16.48
C PHE A 98 -13.46 14.47 -16.43
N LEU A 99 -12.50 13.63 -16.02
CA LEU A 99 -11.10 14.01 -15.97
C LEU A 99 -10.56 14.39 -17.37
N ASP A 100 -10.86 13.59 -18.39
CA ASP A 100 -10.40 13.86 -19.77
C ASP A 100 -10.92 15.19 -20.32
N LYS A 101 -12.15 15.58 -19.95
CA LYS A 101 -12.75 16.85 -20.37
C LYS A 101 -12.24 18.06 -19.59
N ASN A 102 -11.80 17.87 -18.35
CA ASN A 102 -11.53 18.98 -17.42
C ASN A 102 -10.04 19.13 -17.03
N ILE A 103 -9.19 18.13 -17.28
CA ILE A 103 -7.74 18.27 -17.09
C ILE A 103 -7.20 19.22 -18.15
N GLN A 104 -6.62 20.35 -17.71
CA GLN A 104 -5.93 21.25 -18.61
C GLN A 104 -4.71 20.54 -19.21
N LYS A 105 -4.50 20.68 -20.53
CA LYS A 105 -3.37 20.04 -21.26
C LYS A 105 -2.02 20.20 -20.56
N LYS A 106 -1.73 21.35 -19.97
CA LYS A 106 -0.46 21.65 -19.28
C LYS A 106 -0.21 20.80 -18.01
N TYR A 107 -1.23 20.14 -17.47
CA TYR A 107 -1.11 19.28 -16.29
C TYR A 107 -1.21 17.81 -16.62
N LYS A 108 -1.47 17.44 -17.89
CA LYS A 108 -1.79 16.05 -18.26
C LYS A 108 -0.69 15.07 -17.84
N ASP A 109 0.57 15.47 -17.97
CA ASP A 109 1.73 14.63 -17.62
C ASP A 109 2.03 14.59 -16.11
N LYS A 110 1.42 15.48 -15.32
CA LYS A 110 1.61 15.54 -13.85
C LYS A 110 0.49 14.85 -13.09
N VAL A 111 -0.63 14.56 -13.75
CA VAL A 111 -1.80 13.99 -13.09
C VAL A 111 -1.65 12.48 -13.00
N LYS A 112 -1.67 11.96 -11.76
CA LYS A 112 -1.83 10.53 -11.50
C LYS A 112 -3.28 10.13 -11.79
N ILE A 113 -3.56 9.69 -13.02
CA ILE A 113 -4.92 9.43 -13.51
C ILE A 113 -5.67 8.42 -12.63
N LYS A 114 -5.06 7.28 -12.28
CA LYS A 114 -5.68 6.24 -11.44
C LYS A 114 -6.18 6.79 -10.11
N LYS A 115 -5.31 7.52 -9.41
CA LYS A 115 -5.63 8.20 -8.14
C LYS A 115 -6.72 9.24 -8.27
N SER A 116 -6.73 9.99 -9.37
CA SER A 116 -7.76 10.99 -9.66
C SER A 116 -9.12 10.35 -9.94
N ILE A 117 -9.17 9.22 -10.65
CA ILE A 117 -10.42 8.48 -10.89
C ILE A 117 -11.02 8.04 -9.55
N ILE A 118 -10.21 7.40 -8.68
CA ILE A 118 -10.64 6.99 -7.32
C ILE A 118 -11.18 8.20 -6.55
N SER A 119 -10.48 9.33 -6.63
CA SER A 119 -10.89 10.56 -5.96
C SER A 119 -12.26 11.05 -6.46
N VAL A 120 -12.42 11.25 -7.77
CA VAL A 120 -13.68 11.74 -8.36
C VAL A 120 -14.84 10.79 -8.04
N ALA A 121 -14.67 9.48 -8.20
CA ALA A 121 -15.69 8.49 -7.88
C ALA A 121 -16.07 8.50 -6.38
N GLY A 122 -15.07 8.60 -5.50
CA GLY A 122 -15.29 8.68 -4.05
C GLY A 122 -15.96 9.96 -3.58
N GLN A 123 -15.68 11.09 -4.22
CA GLN A 123 -16.32 12.37 -3.92
C GLN A 123 -17.84 12.36 -4.16
N LEU A 124 -18.34 11.46 -5.02
CA LEU A 124 -19.78 11.29 -5.24
C LEU A 124 -20.49 10.70 -4.01
N GLN A 125 -19.79 9.93 -3.17
CA GLN A 125 -20.33 9.39 -1.93
C GLN A 125 -20.00 10.26 -0.73
N PHE A 126 -18.75 10.73 -0.65
CA PHE A 126 -18.25 11.55 0.45
C PHE A 126 -17.59 12.80 -0.11
N SER A 127 -18.34 13.90 -0.11
CA SER A 127 -17.81 15.18 -0.56
C SER A 127 -16.84 15.79 0.45
N GLY A 128 -15.75 16.37 -0.04
CA GLY A 128 -14.77 17.14 0.74
C GLY A 128 -13.79 16.30 1.55
N VAL A 129 -13.75 14.98 1.39
CA VAL A 129 -12.83 14.10 2.11
C VAL A 129 -11.62 13.69 1.25
N ASN A 130 -10.56 13.20 1.89
CA ASN A 130 -9.37 12.73 1.19
C ASN A 130 -9.52 11.26 0.71
N ASN A 131 -8.55 10.79 -0.10
CA ASN A 131 -8.60 9.45 -0.67
C ASN A 131 -8.51 8.33 0.39
N SER A 132 -7.79 8.51 1.51
CA SER A 132 -7.71 7.46 2.53
C SER A 132 -9.06 7.23 3.21
N VAL A 133 -9.84 8.30 3.44
CA VAL A 133 -11.21 8.19 3.95
C VAL A 133 -12.13 7.53 2.91
N ILE A 134 -12.00 7.87 1.63
CA ILE A 134 -12.76 7.22 0.54
C ILE A 134 -12.50 5.72 0.54
N ILE A 135 -11.23 5.30 0.52
CA ILE A 135 -10.84 3.88 0.48
C ILE A 135 -11.38 3.14 1.70
N SER A 136 -11.36 3.79 2.88
CA SER A 136 -11.82 3.16 4.12
C SER A 136 -13.34 3.10 4.28
N LYS A 137 -14.11 4.00 3.65
CA LYS A 137 -15.54 4.19 3.96
C LYS A 137 -16.48 4.02 2.77
N SER A 138 -15.98 4.02 1.55
CA SER A 138 -16.82 3.78 0.36
C SER A 138 -17.42 2.39 0.36
N ASP A 139 -18.62 2.28 -0.20
CA ASP A 139 -19.28 1.00 -0.42
C ASP A 139 -18.76 0.30 -1.69
N TYR A 140 -17.83 0.94 -2.42
CA TYR A 140 -17.19 0.38 -3.60
C TYR A 140 -16.30 -0.83 -3.31
N ILE A 141 -15.85 -1.01 -2.06
CA ILE A 141 -15.08 -2.19 -1.63
C ILE A 141 -15.82 -2.85 -0.48
N THR A 142 -16.16 -4.13 -0.63
CA THR A 142 -16.79 -4.92 0.43
C THR A 142 -15.78 -5.85 1.10
N CYS A 143 -16.14 -6.38 2.27
CA CYS A 143 -15.33 -7.41 2.94
C CYS A 143 -15.15 -8.68 2.08
N ILE A 144 -16.15 -8.98 1.23
CA ILE A 144 -16.09 -10.13 0.32
C ILE A 144 -15.01 -9.90 -0.74
N ASP A 145 -14.94 -8.69 -1.29
CA ASP A 145 -13.93 -8.33 -2.31
C ASP A 145 -12.52 -8.45 -1.74
N ILE A 146 -12.29 -7.91 -0.53
CA ILE A 146 -11.01 -8.02 0.19
C ILE A 146 -10.64 -9.48 0.45
N SER A 147 -11.61 -10.30 0.90
CA SER A 147 -11.36 -11.71 1.22
C SER A 147 -11.05 -12.54 -0.02
N ASN A 148 -11.68 -12.22 -1.15
CA ASN A 148 -11.53 -12.94 -2.41
C ASN A 148 -10.33 -12.47 -3.23
N ASN A 149 -9.80 -11.27 -2.99
CA ASN A 149 -8.61 -10.76 -3.66
C ASN A 149 -7.33 -11.43 -3.14
N LYS A 150 -6.47 -11.89 -4.07
CA LYS A 150 -5.22 -12.60 -3.75
C LYS A 150 -4.21 -11.69 -3.05
N GLN A 151 -3.97 -10.49 -3.58
CA GLN A 151 -3.02 -9.52 -3.02
C GLN A 151 -3.44 -9.09 -1.60
N CYS A 152 -4.73 -8.84 -1.38
CA CYS A 152 -5.25 -8.52 -0.05
C CYS A 152 -4.97 -9.64 0.96
N ARG A 153 -5.18 -10.90 0.59
CA ARG A 153 -4.85 -12.03 1.48
C ARG A 153 -3.36 -12.13 1.78
N GLU A 154 -2.51 -11.86 0.80
CA GLU A 154 -1.05 -11.83 0.99
C GLU A 154 -0.63 -10.72 1.96
N ILE A 155 -1.15 -9.51 1.78
CA ILE A 155 -0.93 -8.38 2.69
C ILE A 155 -1.41 -8.72 4.10
N ILE A 156 -2.62 -9.27 4.24
CA ILE A 156 -3.19 -9.64 5.56
C ILE A 156 -2.31 -10.64 6.29
N LYS A 157 -1.73 -11.62 5.59
CA LYS A 157 -0.80 -12.59 6.19
C LYS A 157 0.41 -11.93 6.85
N LEU A 158 0.89 -10.80 6.31
CA LEU A 158 2.02 -10.07 6.90
C LEU A 158 1.69 -9.43 8.26
N PHE A 159 0.41 -9.24 8.58
CA PHE A 159 -0.04 -8.70 9.87
C PHE A 159 -0.48 -9.79 10.86
N GLN A 160 -0.65 -11.03 10.40
CA GLN A 160 -0.99 -12.14 11.28
C GLN A 160 0.26 -12.53 12.09
N SER A 161 0.14 -12.55 13.42
CA SER A 161 1.13 -13.20 14.27
C SER A 161 1.19 -14.69 13.91
N LYS A 162 2.37 -15.32 14.00
CA LYS A 162 2.40 -16.78 14.12
C LYS A 162 1.56 -17.09 15.36
N ASN A 163 0.38 -17.66 15.16
CA ASN A 163 -0.38 -18.21 16.28
C ASN A 163 0.54 -19.25 16.95
N GLU A 164 0.80 -19.07 18.25
CA GLU A 164 1.35 -20.12 19.11
C GLU A 164 0.46 -21.37 19.07
#